data_AF-A0A357A430-F1
#
_entry.id   AF-A0A357A430-F1
#
_cell.length_a   1.000
_cell.length_b   1.000
_cell.length_c   1.000
_cell.angle_alpha   90.00
_cell.angle_beta   90.00
_cell.angle_gamma   90.00
#
_symmetry.space_group_name_H-M   'P 1'
#
loop_
_entity.id
_entity.type
_entity.pdbx_description
1 polymer ?
#
loop_
_entity_poly.entity_id
_entity_poly.type
_entity_poly.pdbx_seq_one_letter_code
_entity_poly.pdbx_strand_id
1 'polypeptide(L)'
;MFSFAGKRPTNLGVKEGKLAPCPSSPNCVCSQCETTDTQHYIQPFSYAGTPSEALNKLKSIIQKMPRTAMITESENYLYAEFTSQLMGYVDDVEFYVDQTAQVIQVRSASRLGQSDLGVNRKRIEEIRRLFA
;
A
#
# COMPACT_ATOMS: atom_id res chain seq x y z
N MET A 1 -16.23 -11.34 17.35
CA MET A 1 -15.10 -10.65 16.71
C MET A 1 -15.27 -9.16 17.00
N PHE A 2 -14.35 -8.55 17.74
CA PHE A 2 -14.27 -7.09 17.79
C PHE A 2 -13.71 -6.62 16.44
N SER A 3 -14.42 -5.72 15.76
CA SER A 3 -13.97 -5.17 14.48
C SER A 3 -13.57 -3.72 14.69
N PHE A 4 -12.26 -3.45 14.63
CA PHE A 4 -11.70 -2.10 14.67
C PHE A 4 -11.37 -1.60 13.26
N ALA A 5 -12.35 -1.68 12.36
CA ALA A 5 -12.14 -1.32 10.96
C ALA A 5 -11.87 0.18 10.76
N GLY A 6 -12.42 1.07 11.59
CA GLY A 6 -12.38 2.51 11.35
C GLY A 6 -13.15 2.94 10.09
N LYS A 7 -13.12 4.24 9.78
CA LYS A 7 -13.74 4.79 8.57
C LYS A 7 -12.73 4.77 7.43
N ARG A 8 -13.15 4.32 6.24
CA ARG A 8 -12.34 4.44 5.02
C ARG A 8 -11.99 5.91 4.76
N PRO A 9 -10.71 6.25 4.51
CA PRO A 9 -10.31 7.62 4.19
C PRO A 9 -10.95 8.08 2.88
N THR A 10 -11.28 9.37 2.79
CA THR A 10 -11.89 9.98 1.59
C THR A 10 -10.86 10.64 0.68
N ASN A 11 -9.57 10.58 1.03
CA ASN A 11 -8.48 11.24 0.33
C ASN A 11 -7.60 10.27 -0.49
N LEU A 12 -7.95 8.99 -0.56
CA LEU A 12 -7.24 7.96 -1.35
C LEU A 12 -7.34 8.23 -2.86
N GLY A 13 -6.48 7.58 -3.62
CA GLY A 13 -6.32 7.76 -5.05
C GLY A 13 -5.13 8.65 -5.42
N VAL A 14 -4.80 8.64 -6.70
CA VAL A 14 -3.69 9.44 -7.25
C VAL A 14 -4.16 10.88 -7.50
N LYS A 15 -3.43 11.85 -6.95
CA LYS A 15 -3.65 13.28 -7.18
C LYS A 15 -2.33 13.90 -7.60
N GLU A 16 -2.30 14.52 -8.78
CA GLU A 16 -1.09 15.17 -9.33
C GLU A 16 0.13 14.22 -9.35
N GLY A 17 -0.09 12.94 -9.71
CA GLY A 17 0.96 11.93 -9.75
C GLY A 17 1.46 11.45 -8.38
N LYS A 18 0.74 11.76 -7.29
CA LYS A 18 1.10 11.35 -5.93
C LYS A 18 -0.03 10.60 -5.23
N LEU A 19 0.35 9.63 -4.42
CA LEU A 19 -0.52 9.02 -3.43
C LEU A 19 -0.76 9.98 -2.26
N ALA A 20 -1.77 9.71 -1.45
CA ALA A 20 -1.98 10.46 -0.22
C ALA A 20 -0.71 10.44 0.67
N PRO A 21 -0.37 11.51 1.40
CA PRO A 21 0.76 11.46 2.32
C PRO A 21 0.46 10.51 3.49
N CYS A 22 1.52 10.00 4.13
CA CYS A 22 1.37 9.39 5.44
C CYS A 22 0.98 10.46 6.48
N PRO A 23 0.05 10.15 7.41
CA PRO A 23 -0.10 10.96 8.61
C PRO A 23 1.16 10.86 9.48
N SER A 24 1.24 11.65 10.55
CA SER A 24 2.36 11.61 11.50
C SER A 24 2.43 10.33 12.35
N SER A 25 1.39 9.50 12.34
CA SER A 25 1.33 8.26 13.10
C SER A 25 2.20 7.17 12.44
N PRO A 26 2.92 6.35 13.23
CA PRO A 26 3.93 5.41 12.73
C PRO A 26 3.36 4.19 12.01
N ASN A 27 2.03 4.04 11.96
CA ASN A 27 1.30 2.98 11.27
C ASN A 27 1.01 3.33 9.81
N CYS A 28 1.99 3.96 9.14
CA CYS A 28 1.94 4.25 7.71
C CYS A 28 3.33 4.11 7.09
N VAL A 29 3.38 3.58 5.88
CA VAL A 29 4.56 3.69 5.02
C VAL A 29 4.18 4.19 3.64
N CYS A 30 5.06 4.98 3.01
CA CYS A 30 4.85 5.53 1.67
C CYS A 30 6.20 5.72 0.96
N SER A 31 6.25 5.39 -0.33
CA SER A 31 7.46 5.56 -1.15
C SER A 31 7.71 6.98 -1.63
N GLN A 32 6.72 7.85 -1.48
CA GLN A 32 6.79 9.28 -1.79
C GLN A 32 6.97 10.15 -0.54
N CYS A 33 7.24 9.54 0.63
CA CYS A 33 7.74 10.26 1.80
C CYS A 33 9.21 10.66 1.62
N GLU A 34 9.65 11.64 2.41
CA GLU A 34 11.07 12.03 2.44
C GLU A 34 11.96 10.86 2.83
N THR A 35 13.05 10.63 2.11
CA THR A 35 13.96 9.49 2.35
C THR A 35 14.64 9.54 3.72
N THR A 36 14.74 10.73 4.33
CA THR A 36 15.24 10.94 5.70
C THR A 36 14.23 10.53 6.77
N ASP A 37 12.94 10.41 6.42
CA ASP A 37 11.89 9.90 7.29
C ASP A 37 11.90 8.36 7.28
N THR A 38 12.86 7.78 8.00
CA THR A 38 13.03 6.32 8.06
C THR A 38 11.81 5.59 8.67
N GLN A 39 10.92 6.30 9.36
CA GLN A 39 9.70 5.73 9.92
C GLN A 39 8.67 5.44 8.81
N HIS A 40 8.37 6.44 7.97
CA HIS A 40 7.34 6.33 6.94
C HIS A 40 7.91 5.92 5.57
N TYR A 41 9.15 6.29 5.25
CA TYR A 41 9.72 6.00 3.94
C TYR A 41 9.90 4.50 3.69
N ILE A 42 9.49 4.04 2.51
CA ILE A 42 9.71 2.68 2.03
C ILE A 42 10.06 2.70 0.56
N GLN A 43 10.89 1.78 0.08
CA GLN A 43 11.29 1.76 -1.33
C GLN A 43 10.07 1.57 -2.26
N PRO A 44 9.98 2.26 -3.40
CA PRO A 44 9.03 1.90 -4.44
C PRO A 44 9.38 0.53 -5.03
N PHE A 45 8.52 -0.03 -5.87
CA PHE A 45 8.80 -1.28 -6.57
C PHE A 45 9.38 -0.97 -7.95
N SER A 46 10.61 -1.40 -8.20
CA SER A 46 11.15 -1.46 -9.56
C SER A 46 10.49 -2.59 -10.33
N TYR A 47 10.17 -2.37 -11.60
CA TYR A 47 9.62 -3.40 -12.47
C TYR A 47 10.33 -3.41 -13.83
N ALA A 48 10.26 -4.55 -14.50
CA ALA A 48 10.69 -4.74 -15.88
C ALA A 48 9.47 -5.05 -16.77
N GLY A 49 9.63 -4.90 -18.08
CA GLY A 49 8.54 -5.07 -19.04
C GLY A 49 7.60 -3.86 -19.03
N THR A 50 6.33 -4.11 -19.35
CA THR A 50 5.33 -3.04 -19.47
C THR A 50 4.67 -2.69 -18.12
N PRO A 51 4.20 -1.44 -17.96
CA PRO A 51 3.39 -1.02 -16.81
C PRO A 51 2.23 -1.97 -16.49
N SER A 52 1.53 -2.46 -17.53
CA SER A 52 0.37 -3.35 -17.37
C SER A 52 0.77 -4.73 -16.86
N GLU A 53 1.86 -5.32 -17.38
CA GLU A 53 2.38 -6.61 -16.90
C GLU A 53 2.80 -6.52 -15.42
N ALA A 54 3.50 -5.44 -15.06
CA ALA A 54 3.91 -5.18 -13.69
C ALA A 54 2.69 -5.05 -12.75
N LEU A 55 1.69 -4.25 -13.13
CA LEU A 55 0.49 -4.07 -12.31
C LEU A 55 -0.33 -5.37 -12.20
N ASN A 56 -0.44 -6.15 -13.26
CA ASN A 56 -1.12 -7.45 -13.26
C ASN A 56 -0.40 -8.49 -12.39
N LYS A 57 0.95 -8.54 -12.43
CA LYS A 57 1.76 -9.38 -11.54
C LYS A 57 1.49 -8.99 -10.09
N LEU A 58 1.54 -7.70 -9.79
CA LEU A 58 1.31 -7.16 -8.45
C LEU A 58 -0.11 -7.47 -7.94
N LYS A 59 -1.13 -7.23 -8.75
CA LYS A 59 -2.53 -7.61 -8.47
C LYS A 59 -2.65 -9.08 -8.12
N SER A 60 -2.05 -9.97 -8.92
CA SER A 60 -2.10 -11.42 -8.72
C SER A 60 -1.45 -11.85 -7.40
N ILE A 61 -0.39 -11.18 -6.97
CA ILE A 61 0.25 -11.40 -5.67
C ILE A 61 -0.69 -10.97 -4.54
N ILE A 62 -1.20 -9.74 -4.61
CA ILE A 62 -2.08 -9.14 -3.59
C ILE A 62 -3.34 -10.00 -3.38
N GLN A 63 -3.98 -10.45 -4.46
CA GLN A 63 -5.21 -11.26 -4.39
C GLN A 63 -5.00 -12.65 -3.77
N LYS A 64 -3.77 -13.17 -3.75
CA LYS A 64 -3.43 -14.44 -3.10
C LYS A 64 -3.12 -14.29 -1.61
N MET A 65 -2.99 -13.05 -1.11
CA MET A 65 -2.72 -12.80 0.30
C MET A 65 -4.00 -12.99 1.14
N PRO A 66 -3.89 -13.53 2.36
CA PRO A 66 -5.03 -13.74 3.21
C PRO A 66 -5.63 -12.42 3.71
N ARG A 67 -6.96 -12.38 3.83
CA ARG A 67 -7.72 -11.25 4.40
C ARG A 67 -7.54 -9.95 3.62
N THR A 68 -7.48 -10.08 2.30
CA THR A 68 -7.35 -8.98 1.36
C THR A 68 -8.63 -8.79 0.57
N ALA A 69 -9.05 -7.54 0.39
CA ALA A 69 -10.11 -7.16 -0.54
C ALA A 69 -9.55 -6.17 -1.55
N MET A 70 -9.72 -6.45 -2.85
CA MET A 70 -9.39 -5.50 -3.90
C MET A 70 -10.57 -4.54 -4.08
N ILE A 71 -10.35 -3.24 -3.88
CA ILE A 71 -11.42 -2.23 -3.82
C ILE A 71 -11.49 -1.40 -5.10
N THR A 72 -10.34 -1.01 -5.65
CA THR A 72 -10.28 -0.27 -6.91
C THR A 72 -9.14 -0.80 -7.77
N GLU A 73 -9.43 -0.95 -9.05
CA GLU A 73 -8.48 -1.33 -10.07
C GLU A 73 -8.64 -0.40 -11.27
N SER A 74 -7.54 0.14 -11.76
CA SER A 74 -7.48 0.87 -13.02
C SER A 74 -6.16 0.54 -13.75
N GLU A 75 -5.95 1.14 -14.91
CA GLU A 75 -4.77 0.86 -15.76
C GLU A 75 -3.43 1.14 -15.06
N ASN A 76 -3.39 2.08 -14.11
CA ASN A 76 -2.16 2.51 -13.43
C ASN A 76 -2.29 2.55 -11.90
N TYR A 77 -3.39 2.05 -11.33
CA TYR A 77 -3.64 2.15 -9.89
C TYR A 77 -4.36 0.93 -9.34
N LEU A 78 -3.94 0.50 -8.16
CA LEU A 78 -4.62 -0.51 -7.35
C LEU A 78 -4.84 0.03 -5.95
N TYR A 79 -6.01 -0.27 -5.40
CA TYR A 79 -6.33 -0.05 -3.99
C TYR A 79 -6.89 -1.33 -3.39
N ALA A 80 -6.23 -1.82 -2.35
CA ALA A 80 -6.64 -2.98 -1.59
C ALA A 80 -6.77 -2.66 -0.10
N GLU A 81 -7.66 -3.38 0.57
CA GLU A 81 -7.79 -3.39 2.02
C GLU A 81 -7.24 -4.68 2.58
N PHE A 82 -6.41 -4.59 3.62
CA PHE A 82 -5.92 -5.74 4.39
C PHE A 82 -6.50 -5.72 5.79
N THR A 83 -7.09 -6.84 6.23
CA THR A 83 -7.67 -6.94 7.58
C THR A 83 -6.79 -7.79 8.49
N SER A 84 -6.48 -7.28 9.69
CA SER A 84 -5.75 -8.03 10.72
C SER A 84 -6.58 -9.20 11.27
N GLN A 85 -5.92 -10.32 11.59
CA GLN A 85 -6.58 -11.55 12.00
C GLN A 85 -7.29 -11.45 13.36
N LEU A 86 -6.66 -10.79 14.33
CA LEU A 86 -7.09 -10.84 15.73
C LEU A 86 -8.05 -9.71 16.08
N MET A 87 -7.78 -8.50 15.58
CA MET A 87 -8.47 -7.27 16.02
C MET A 87 -9.31 -6.61 14.91
N GLY A 88 -9.24 -7.11 13.68
CA GLY A 88 -10.01 -6.55 12.56
C GLY A 88 -9.63 -5.12 12.15
N TYR A 89 -8.43 -4.63 12.53
CA TYR A 89 -7.85 -3.42 11.95
C TYR A 89 -7.77 -3.55 10.43
N VAL A 90 -8.18 -2.50 9.73
CA VAL A 90 -8.09 -2.41 8.27
C VAL A 90 -6.98 -1.44 7.90
N ASP A 91 -6.12 -1.91 7.01
CA ASP A 91 -5.07 -1.14 6.37
C ASP A 91 -5.46 -0.85 4.92
N ASP A 92 -5.38 0.42 4.53
CA ASP A 92 -5.59 0.86 3.16
C ASP A 92 -4.24 0.85 2.43
N VAL A 93 -4.15 0.07 1.35
CA VAL A 93 -2.91 -0.12 0.59
C VAL A 93 -3.12 0.29 -0.86
N GLU A 94 -2.34 1.28 -1.30
CA GLU A 94 -2.42 1.88 -2.63
C GLU A 94 -1.12 1.61 -3.40
N PHE A 95 -1.26 1.29 -4.68
CA PHE A 95 -0.16 1.14 -5.62
C PHE A 95 -0.44 1.99 -6.85
N TYR A 96 0.54 2.77 -7.28
CA TYR A 96 0.44 3.67 -8.43
C TYR A 96 1.63 3.48 -9.36
N VAL A 97 1.37 3.20 -10.64
CA VAL A 97 2.44 3.08 -11.64
C VAL A 97 2.87 4.46 -12.11
N ASP A 98 4.05 4.88 -11.68
CA ASP A 98 4.73 6.08 -12.14
C ASP A 98 5.58 5.72 -13.35
N GLN A 99 5.04 5.98 -14.55
CA GLN A 99 5.72 5.65 -15.81
C GLN A 99 6.96 6.52 -16.04
N THR A 100 6.97 7.76 -15.54
CA THR A 100 8.10 8.68 -15.69
C THR A 100 9.30 8.20 -14.88
N ALA A 101 9.06 7.78 -13.64
CA ALA A 101 10.11 7.22 -12.78
C ALA A 101 10.36 5.72 -13.03
N GLN A 102 9.55 5.06 -13.86
CA GLN A 102 9.58 3.62 -14.14
C GLN A 102 9.52 2.75 -12.87
N VAL A 103 8.66 3.13 -11.93
CA VAL A 103 8.45 2.40 -10.67
C VAL A 103 6.96 2.32 -10.31
N ILE A 104 6.61 1.42 -9.39
CA ILE A 104 5.31 1.42 -8.72
C ILE A 104 5.49 2.09 -7.36
N GLN A 105 4.89 3.27 -7.21
CA GLN A 105 4.76 3.96 -5.93
C GLN A 105 3.78 3.21 -5.03
N VAL A 106 4.02 3.23 -3.73
CA VAL A 106 3.23 2.48 -2.75
C VAL A 106 2.92 3.32 -1.52
N ARG A 107 1.73 3.11 -0.96
CA ARG A 107 1.35 3.55 0.37
C ARG A 107 0.59 2.44 1.10
N SER A 108 0.85 2.25 2.39
CA SER A 108 0.11 1.34 3.26
C SER A 108 -0.13 2.02 4.60
N ALA A 109 -1.39 2.22 4.97
CA ALA A 109 -1.75 2.96 6.19
C ALA A 109 -2.91 2.32 6.94
N SER A 110 -2.77 2.16 8.25
CA SER A 110 -3.88 1.70 9.11
C SER A 110 -4.90 2.82 9.33
N ARG A 111 -6.21 2.47 9.37
CA ARG A 111 -7.29 3.44 9.66
C ARG A 111 -7.36 3.89 11.10
N LEU A 112 -6.94 3.02 12.02
CA LEU A 112 -6.99 3.23 13.46
C LEU A 112 -5.67 2.81 14.11
N GLY A 113 -5.48 3.27 15.34
CA GLY A 113 -4.32 2.97 16.16
C GLY A 113 -3.18 3.97 15.99
N GLN A 114 -2.19 3.86 16.87
CA GLN A 114 -0.99 4.70 16.89
C GLN A 114 0.28 3.86 16.67
N SER A 115 0.15 2.55 16.50
CA SER A 115 1.24 1.65 16.12
C SER A 115 0.67 0.37 15.55
N ASP A 116 1.31 -0.16 14.52
CA ASP A 116 1.01 -1.44 13.90
C ASP A 116 2.16 -2.46 14.12
N LEU A 117 3.15 -2.14 14.96
CA LEU A 117 4.38 -2.92 15.16
C LEU A 117 5.11 -3.25 13.83
N GLY A 118 5.02 -2.32 12.87
CA GLY A 118 5.63 -2.42 11.56
C GLY A 118 4.90 -3.37 10.60
N VAL A 119 3.64 -3.74 10.86
CA VAL A 119 2.84 -4.63 10.01
C VAL A 119 2.72 -4.09 8.58
N ASN A 120 2.47 -2.80 8.40
CA ASN A 120 2.39 -2.18 7.07
C ASN A 120 3.71 -2.32 6.32
N ARG A 121 4.84 -1.99 6.98
CA ARG A 121 6.17 -2.16 6.39
C ARG A 121 6.43 -3.62 6.01
N LYS A 122 6.24 -4.56 6.95
CA LYS A 122 6.45 -6.01 6.73
C LYS A 122 5.61 -6.54 5.57
N ARG A 123 4.36 -6.08 5.45
CA ARG A 123 3.47 -6.46 4.34
C ARG A 123 4.03 -5.98 3.00
N ILE A 124 4.42 -4.72 2.90
CA ILE A 124 4.97 -4.18 1.65
C ILE A 124 6.30 -4.85 1.30
N GLU A 125 7.17 -5.14 2.27
CA GLU A 125 8.39 -5.92 2.04
C GLU A 125 8.11 -7.34 1.53
N GLU A 126 7.11 -8.03 2.07
CA GLU A 126 6.71 -9.35 1.60
C GLU A 126 6.13 -9.31 0.17
N ILE A 127 5.28 -8.33 -0.12
CA ILE A 127 4.77 -8.12 -1.49
C ILE A 127 5.95 -7.85 -2.43
N ARG A 128 6.95 -7.06 -2.02
CA ARG A 128 8.15 -6.78 -2.83
C ARG A 128 8.96 -8.03 -3.08
N ARG A 129 9.16 -8.87 -2.07
CA ARG A 129 9.85 -10.15 -2.20
C ARG A 129 9.14 -11.09 -3.19
N LEU A 130 7.82 -11.14 -3.17
CA LEU A 130 7.02 -11.94 -4.12
C LEU A 130 6.94 -11.32 -5.52
N PHE A 131 7.13 -10.00 -5.61
CA PHE A 131 7.11 -9.24 -6.86
C PHE A 131 8.42 -9.30 -7.64
N ALA A 132 9.53 -9.64 -6.97
CA ALA A 132 10.83 -9.84 -7.62
C ALA A 132 10.80 -10.91 -8.72
#